data_AF-A0ABD1V9T2-F1
#
_entry.id   AF-A0ABD1V9T2-F1
#
_cell.length_a   1.000
_cell.length_b   1.000
_cell.length_c   1.000
_cell.angle_alpha   90.00
_cell.angle_beta   90.00
_cell.angle_gamma   90.00
#
_symmetry.space_group_name_H-M   'P 1'
#
loop_
_entity.id
_entity.type
_entity.pdbx_description
1 polymer ?
#
loop_
_entity_poly.entity_id
_entity_poly.type
_entity_poly.pdbx_seq_one_letter_code
_entity_poly.pdbx_strand_id
1 'polypeptide(L)'
;MQLTQGKDELLKDFIVRFNRATLGIKDLQMSAVVTAMMSGTQSRPFKMSLYKNSPDTMHELLRRGEKYVDAKEAYLITKSMKDRSEPESNKIIEASSPKMK
;
A
#
# COMPACT_ATOMS: atom_id res chain seq x y z
N MET A 1 -4.63 1.80 23.17
CA MET A 1 -5.32 1.22 22.00
C MET A 1 -4.44 0.11 21.44
N GLN A 2 -4.92 -1.13 21.39
CA GLN A 2 -4.20 -2.25 20.74
C GLN A 2 -4.93 -2.58 19.44
N LEU A 3 -4.64 -1.82 18.39
CA LEU A 3 -5.15 -2.09 17.05
C LEU A 3 -3.97 -2.45 16.15
N THR A 4 -4.02 -3.64 15.58
CA THR A 4 -3.00 -4.14 14.66
C THR A 4 -3.62 -4.44 13.30
N GLN A 5 -2.79 -4.31 12.27
CA GLN A 5 -3.12 -4.68 10.91
C GLN A 5 -3.12 -6.22 10.81
N GLY A 6 -4.20 -6.78 10.27
CA GLY A 6 -4.32 -8.21 10.00
C GLY A 6 -3.30 -8.69 8.96
N LYS A 7 -2.99 -10.00 8.93
CA LYS A 7 -2.02 -10.58 7.98
C LYS A 7 -2.37 -10.30 6.52
N ASP A 8 -3.66 -10.40 6.19
CA ASP A 8 -4.18 -10.22 4.82
C ASP A 8 -4.92 -8.89 4.66
N GLU A 9 -4.84 -8.01 5.65
CA GLU A 9 -5.55 -6.75 5.62
C GLU A 9 -4.76 -5.69 4.85
N LEU A 10 -5.42 -4.99 3.94
CA LEU A 10 -4.82 -3.87 3.24
C LEU A 10 -4.56 -2.70 4.19
N LEU A 11 -3.49 -1.95 3.92
CA LEU A 11 -3.13 -0.79 4.74
C LEU A 11 -4.25 0.26 4.80
N LYS A 12 -5.01 0.41 3.71
CA LYS A 12 -6.18 1.30 3.62
C LYS A 12 -7.26 0.94 4.64
N ASP A 13 -7.62 -0.34 4.72
CA ASP A 13 -8.65 -0.84 5.63
C ASP A 13 -8.21 -0.67 7.09
N PHE A 14 -6.94 -0.95 7.37
CA PHE A 14 -6.35 -0.72 8.69
C PHE A 14 -6.44 0.75 9.10
N ILE A 15 -6.07 1.68 8.23
CA ILE A 15 -6.15 3.13 8.51
C ILE A 15 -7.60 3.56 8.78
N VAL A 16 -8.57 3.05 8.02
CA VAL A 16 -9.99 3.34 8.26
C VAL A 16 -10.45 2.83 9.63
N ARG A 17 -10.10 1.59 10.00
CA ARG A 17 -10.41 1.04 11.33
C ARG A 17 -9.72 1.83 12.43
N PHE A 18 -8.46 2.20 12.22
CA PHE A 18 -7.69 3.01 13.15
C PHE A 18 -8.35 4.36 13.41
N ASN A 19 -8.72 5.08 12.35
CA ASN A 19 -9.42 6.35 12.46
C ASN A 19 -10.72 6.21 13.26
N ARG A 20 -11.57 5.24 12.91
CA ARG A 20 -12.85 4.98 13.61
C ARG A 20 -12.65 4.73 15.10
N ALA A 21 -11.65 3.94 15.46
CA ALA A 21 -11.34 3.65 16.86
C ALA A 21 -10.84 4.90 17.63
N THR A 22 -10.26 5.89 16.93
CA THR A 22 -9.75 7.11 17.57
C THR A 22 -10.82 8.19 17.77
N LEU A 23 -11.90 8.20 16.96
CA LEU A 23 -12.95 9.23 17.01
C LEU A 23 -13.69 9.31 18.36
N GLY A 24 -13.76 8.20 19.10
CA GLY A 24 -14.42 8.16 20.41
C GLY A 24 -13.52 8.49 21.60
N ILE A 25 -12.23 8.77 21.37
CA ILE A 25 -11.25 8.94 22.45
C ILE A 25 -11.14 10.44 22.78
N LYS A 26 -11.60 10.81 23.98
CA LYS A 26 -11.38 12.16 24.51
C LYS A 26 -9.90 12.36 24.87
N ASP A 27 -9.39 13.58 24.67
CA ASP A 27 -8.04 14.00 25.08
C ASP A 27 -6.91 13.15 24.47
N LEU A 28 -7.11 12.72 23.22
CA LEU A 28 -6.18 11.86 22.49
C LEU A 28 -4.82 12.53 22.28
N GLN A 29 -3.77 11.98 22.89
CA GLN A 29 -2.40 12.44 22.73
C GLN A 29 -1.83 12.01 21.39
N MET A 30 -1.38 12.97 20.56
CA MET A 30 -0.90 12.67 19.21
C MET A 30 0.31 11.71 19.20
N SER A 31 1.22 11.85 20.17
CA SER A 31 2.36 10.93 20.33
C SER A 31 1.90 9.47 20.49
N ALA A 32 0.88 9.24 21.33
CA ALA A 32 0.29 7.91 21.52
C ALA A 32 -0.37 7.39 20.24
N VAL A 33 -1.01 8.26 19.46
CA VAL A 33 -1.60 7.92 18.15
C VAL A 33 -0.52 7.46 17.17
N VAL A 34 0.56 8.23 17.02
CA VAL A 34 1.64 7.91 16.08
C VAL A 34 2.31 6.60 16.50
N THR A 35 2.58 6.41 17.79
CA THR A 35 3.11 5.13 18.33
C THR A 35 2.16 3.96 18.06
N ALA A 36 0.86 4.13 18.26
CA ALA A 36 -0.13 3.09 17.99
C ALA A 36 -0.23 2.76 16.49
N MET A 37 -0.17 3.76 15.61
CA MET A 37 -0.17 3.54 14.16
C MET A 37 1.10 2.80 13.72
N MET A 38 2.28 3.22 14.19
CA MET A 38 3.55 2.60 13.84
C MET A 38 3.70 1.17 14.38
N SER A 39 3.19 0.89 15.58
CA SER A 39 3.20 -0.47 16.15
C SER A 39 2.14 -1.35 15.51
N GLY A 40 0.98 -0.79 15.16
CA GLY A 40 -0.14 -1.52 14.58
C GLY A 40 0.06 -1.91 13.12
N THR A 41 0.74 -1.09 12.32
CA THR A 41 0.90 -1.37 10.88
C THR A 41 2.04 -2.36 10.56
N GLN A 42 1.79 -3.20 9.57
CA GLN A 42 2.79 -4.11 9.01
C GLN A 42 3.69 -3.43 7.96
N SER A 43 3.29 -2.29 7.41
CA SER A 43 4.01 -1.62 6.33
C SER A 43 5.27 -0.90 6.82
N ARG A 44 6.44 -1.55 6.69
CA ARG A 44 7.74 -0.96 7.06
C ARG A 44 8.02 0.40 6.41
N PRO A 45 7.77 0.62 5.09
CA PRO A 45 8.04 1.92 4.49
C PRO A 45 7.07 3.02 4.98
N PHE A 46 5.83 2.66 5.33
CA PHE A 46 4.89 3.60 5.96
C PHE A 46 5.36 3.96 7.38
N LYS A 47 5.84 3.00 8.18
CA LYS A 47 6.45 3.29 9.49
C LYS A 47 7.62 4.26 9.38
N MET A 48 8.47 4.05 8.38
CA MET A 48 9.60 4.94 8.13
C MET A 48 9.18 6.35 7.71
N SER A 49 8.07 6.51 6.98
CA SER A 49 7.57 7.84 6.60
C SER A 49 7.04 8.61 7.80
N LEU A 50 6.37 7.92 8.73
CA LEU A 50 5.91 8.49 10.01
C LEU A 50 7.07 8.85 10.92
N TYR A 51 8.11 8.01 10.99
CA TYR A 51 9.29 8.30 11.80
C TYR A 51 10.06 9.54 11.31
N LYS A 52 10.26 9.65 9.99
CA LYS A 52 11.01 10.78 9.40
C LYS A 52 10.31 12.11 9.58
N ASN A 53 9.00 12.13 9.33
CA ASN A 53 8.16 13.31 9.44
C ASN A 53 6.96 12.94 10.30
N SER A 54 7.14 13.03 11.62
CA SER A 54 6.08 12.72 12.58
C SER A 54 4.93 13.70 12.41
N PRO A 55 3.68 13.23 12.26
CA PRO A 55 2.55 14.12 12.16
C PRO A 55 2.17 14.70 13.52
N ASP A 56 1.85 16.00 13.53
CA ASP A 56 1.43 16.72 14.74
C ASP A 56 -0.09 16.68 14.95
N THR A 57 -0.83 16.28 13.92
CA THR A 57 -2.30 16.20 13.96
C THR A 57 -2.82 14.90 13.34
N MET A 58 -4.03 14.49 13.77
CA MET A 58 -4.71 13.34 13.16
C MET A 58 -4.95 13.55 11.67
N HIS A 59 -5.30 14.77 11.26
CA HIS A 59 -5.52 15.10 9.85
C HIS A 59 -4.27 14.84 9.00
N GLU A 60 -3.10 15.29 9.47
CA GLU A 60 -1.83 15.06 8.76
C GLU A 60 -1.49 13.57 8.67
N LEU A 61 -1.70 12.83 9.77
CA LEU A 61 -1.49 11.38 9.81
C LEU A 61 -2.35 10.66 8.76
N LEU A 62 -3.66 10.96 8.72
CA LEU A 62 -4.60 10.32 7.79
C LEU A 62 -4.29 10.68 6.35
N ARG A 63 -4.02 11.96 6.06
CA ARG A 63 -3.64 12.43 4.71
C ARG A 63 -2.37 11.73 4.21
N ARG A 64 -1.38 11.52 5.09
CA ARG A 64 -0.16 10.78 4.75
C ARG A 64 -0.45 9.29 4.49
N GLY A 65 -1.36 8.71 5.27
CA GLY A 65 -1.88 7.37 5.06
C GLY A 65 -2.51 7.19 3.67
N GLU A 66 -3.45 8.05 3.31
CA GLU A 66 -4.11 8.06 1.99
C GLU A 66 -3.09 8.18 0.86
N LYS A 67 -2.24 9.21 0.89
CA LYS A 67 -1.22 9.42 -0.16
C LYS A 67 -0.30 8.21 -0.35
N TYR A 68 0.04 7.52 0.74
CA TYR A 68 0.87 6.32 0.66
C TYR A 68 0.12 5.14 0.03
N VAL A 69 -1.15 4.95 0.39
CA VAL A 69 -2.02 3.93 -0.23
C VAL A 69 -2.16 4.21 -1.72
N ASP A 70 -2.49 5.43 -2.11
CA ASP A 70 -2.68 5.82 -3.51
C ASP A 70 -1.40 5.60 -4.33
N ALA A 71 -0.24 6.00 -3.81
CA ALA A 71 1.05 5.78 -4.47
C ALA A 71 1.40 4.29 -4.59
N LYS A 72 1.08 3.48 -3.57
CA LYS A 72 1.31 2.03 -3.60
C LYS A 72 0.38 1.33 -4.58
N GLU A 73 -0.88 1.72 -4.64
CA GLU A 73 -1.86 1.20 -5.60
C GLU A 73 -1.45 1.57 -7.03
N ALA A 74 -1.02 2.80 -7.29
CA ALA A 74 -0.48 3.21 -8.59
C ALA A 74 0.76 2.38 -9.01
N TYR A 75 1.66 2.10 -8.06
CA TYR A 75 2.82 1.23 -8.32
C TYR A 75 2.41 -0.21 -8.66
N LEU A 76 1.43 -0.77 -7.96
CA LEU A 76 0.96 -2.13 -8.23
C LEU A 76 0.25 -2.23 -9.59
N ILE A 77 -0.56 -1.25 -9.97
CA ILE A 77 -1.22 -1.17 -11.28
C ILE A 77 -0.15 -1.13 -12.39
N THR A 78 0.81 -0.22 -12.30
CA THR A 78 1.88 -0.08 -13.30
C THR A 78 2.78 -1.32 -13.39
N LYS A 79 3.11 -1.95 -12.26
CA LYS A 79 3.84 -3.22 -12.25
C LYS A 79 3.03 -4.33 -12.92
N SER A 80 1.74 -4.46 -12.62
CA SER A 80 0.87 -5.50 -13.21
C SER A 80 0.65 -5.32 -14.72
N MET A 81 0.62 -4.07 -15.20
CA MET A 81 0.58 -3.77 -16.64
C MET A 81 1.89 -4.15 -17.34
N LYS A 82 3.03 -3.98 -16.66
CA LYS A 82 4.34 -4.38 -17.18
C LYS A 82 4.53 -5.90 -17.20
N ASP A 83 4.01 -6.60 -16.19
CA ASP A 83 4.01 -8.08 -16.11
C ASP A 83 3.07 -8.72 -17.14
N ARG A 84 1.97 -8.05 -17.52
CA ARG A 84 1.06 -8.49 -18.59
C ARG A 84 1.61 -8.26 -20.00
N SER A 85 2.74 -7.57 -20.13
CA SER A 85 3.37 -7.25 -21.41
C SER A 85 4.58 -8.16 -21.66
N GLU A 86 4.38 -9.48 -21.73
CA GLU A 86 5.33 -10.42 -22.34
C GLU A 86 4.61 -11.20 -23.46
N PRO A 87 5.17 -11.30 -24.69
CA PRO A 87 4.40 -11.58 -25.90
C PRO A 87 4.18 -13.08 -26.16
N GLU A 88 2.94 -13.54 -26.12
CA GLU A 88 2.54 -14.81 -26.77
C GLU A 88 2.34 -14.61 -28.28
N SER A 89 3.43 -14.35 -29.01
CA SER A 89 3.42 -14.43 -30.47
C SER A 89 4.84 -14.62 -30.99
N ASN A 90 5.32 -15.86 -31.05
CA ASN A 90 6.28 -16.37 -32.05
C ASN A 90 6.69 -17.84 -31.79
N LYS A 91 5.70 -18.72 -31.60
CA LYS A 91 5.82 -20.11 -32.04
C LYS A 91 4.75 -20.31 -33.11
N ILE A 92 5.07 -21.06 -34.17
CA ILE A 92 4.27 -21.29 -35.39
C ILE A 92 4.56 -20.29 -36.53
N ILE A 93 5.78 -20.25 -37.08
CA ILE A 93 6.03 -20.25 -38.56
C ILE A 93 7.44 -20.82 -38.83
N GLU A 94 7.72 -22.07 -38.45
CA GLU A 94 8.90 -22.80 -38.94
C GLU A 94 8.54 -24.19 -39.45
N ALA A 95 7.43 -24.28 -40.18
CA ALA A 95 7.08 -25.47 -40.95
C ALA A 95 6.23 -25.06 -42.14
N SER A 96 6.91 -24.83 -43.27
CA SER A 96 6.41 -24.91 -44.65
C SER A 96 6.78 -23.68 -45.46
N SER A 97 7.88 -23.78 -46.20
CA SER A 97 7.84 -23.40 -47.61
C SER A 97 8.76 -24.34 -48.42
N PRO A 98 8.34 -24.80 -49.60
CA PRO A 98 8.98 -25.89 -50.32
C PRO A 98 10.19 -25.38 -51.13
N LYS A 99 11.20 -26.23 -51.28
CA LYS A 99 12.26 -26.03 -52.28
C LYS A 99 11.64 -26.15 -53.68
N MET A 100 11.68 -25.08 -54.46
CA MET A 100 11.52 -25.17 -55.91
C MET A 100 12.91 -25.22 -56.55
N LYS A 101 13.13 -26.29 -57.32
CA LYS A 101 14.22 -26.47 -58.28
C LYS A 101 13.99 -25.61 -59.51
#